data_AF-A0A133UNA0-F1
#
_entry.id   AF-A0A133UNA0-F1
#
_cell.length_a   1.000
_cell.length_b   1.000
_cell.length_c   1.000
_cell.angle_alpha   90.00
_cell.angle_beta   90.00
_cell.angle_gamma   90.00
#
_symmetry.space_group_name_H-M   'P 1'
#
loop_
_entity.id
_entity.type
_entity.pdbx_description
1 polymer ?
#
loop_
_entity_poly.entity_id
_entity_poly.type
_entity_poly.pdbx_seq_one_letter_code
_entity_poly.pdbx_strand_id
1 'polypeptide(L)'
;MILAGGLGIFFGFGLVDYFKSRISRGGPLIFTFGMLLLVLVGWFESGTDPHVTVSLLFFAVTTVGVLVVGIGETEQGEKLGFIILIIILLGAVSAFLASRACSGAAIPEIIGAVVFGIFALIYSYKIWSTAE
;
A
#
# COMPACT_ATOMS: atom_id res chain seq x y z
N MET A 1 -8.20 2.45 -11.44
CA MET A 1 -6.75 2.30 -11.18
C MET A 1 -5.99 3.59 -11.47
N ILE A 2 -6.09 4.19 -12.67
CA ILE A 2 -5.40 5.45 -13.00
C ILE A 2 -5.67 6.58 -11.97
N LEU A 3 -6.94 6.90 -11.71
CA LEU A 3 -7.29 7.97 -10.76
C LEU A 3 -6.84 7.64 -9.32
N ALA A 4 -7.03 6.39 -8.89
CA ALA A 4 -6.59 5.93 -7.57
C ALA A 4 -5.06 5.99 -7.41
N GLY A 5 -4.30 5.57 -8.44
CA GLY A 5 -2.84 5.66 -8.45
C GLY A 5 -2.37 7.11 -8.46
N GLY A 6 -3.00 7.99 -9.25
CA GLY A 6 -2.71 9.43 -9.26
C GLY A 6 -2.90 10.09 -7.89
N LEU A 7 -4.04 9.84 -7.23
CA LEU A 7 -4.29 10.32 -5.87
C LEU A 7 -3.35 9.68 -4.85
N GLY A 8 -3.03 8.39 -5.02
CA GLY A 8 -2.09 7.67 -4.18
C GLY A 8 -0.67 8.22 -4.26
N ILE A 9 -0.23 8.70 -5.42
CA ILE A 9 1.06 9.38 -5.59
C ILE A 9 1.08 10.68 -4.79
N PHE A 10 0.03 11.50 -4.91
CA PHE A 10 -0.08 12.76 -4.15
C PHE A 10 -0.08 12.50 -2.64
N PHE A 11 -0.85 11.51 -2.18
CA PHE A 11 -0.87 11.05 -0.80
C PHE A 11 0.51 10.57 -0.32
N GLY A 12 1.20 9.76 -1.14
CA GLY A 12 2.51 9.22 -0.81
C GLY A 12 3.57 10.30 -0.62
N PHE A 13 3.59 11.33 -1.47
CA PHE A 13 4.47 12.49 -1.26
C PHE A 13 4.11 13.26 0.01
N GLY A 14 2.82 13.50 0.28
CA GLY A 14 2.39 14.16 1.51
C GLY A 14 2.82 13.42 2.78
N LEU A 15 2.87 12.09 2.74
CA LEU A 15 3.37 11.29 3.86
C LEU A 15 4.88 11.44 4.12
N VAL A 16 5.69 11.72 3.09
CA VAL A 16 7.14 11.91 3.24
C VAL A 16 7.46 13.09 4.16
N ASP A 17 6.63 14.13 4.12
CA ASP A 17 6.80 15.33 4.93
C ASP A 17 6.20 15.17 6.33
N TYR A 18 5.23 14.26 6.48
CA TYR A 18 4.62 13.92 7.77
C TYR A 18 5.56 13.12 8.68
N PHE A 19 6.30 12.16 8.15
CA PHE A 19 7.14 11.28 8.96
C PHE A 19 8.49 11.90 9.35
N LYS A 20 8.91 11.69 10.61
CA LYS A 20 10.14 12.27 11.16
C LYS A 20 11.38 11.39 10.95
N SER A 21 11.27 10.07 11.10
CA SER A 21 12.43 9.17 10.96
C SER A 21 12.80 8.92 9.50
N ARG A 22 14.09 8.67 9.23
CA ARG A 22 14.58 8.31 7.89
C ARG A 22 13.93 7.02 7.36
N ILE A 23 13.69 6.05 8.24
CA ILE A 23 13.08 4.76 7.89
C ILE A 23 11.61 4.99 7.50
N SER A 24 10.83 5.68 8.33
CA SER A 24 9.43 6.00 8.02
C SER A 24 9.27 6.88 6.78
N ARG A 25 10.27 7.70 6.41
CA ARG A 25 10.24 8.50 5.17
C ARG A 25 10.59 7.68 3.91
N GLY A 26 11.33 6.58 4.06
CA GLY A 26 11.62 5.67 2.95
C GLY A 26 10.38 4.91 2.47
N GLY A 27 9.51 4.50 3.39
CA GLY A 27 8.30 3.74 3.08
C GLY A 27 7.32 4.43 2.11
N PRO A 28 6.96 5.72 2.31
CA PRO A 28 6.07 6.45 1.42
C PRO A 28 6.65 6.67 0.03
N LEU A 29 7.98 6.80 -0.11
CA LEU A 29 8.62 6.88 -1.43
C LEU A 29 8.46 5.55 -2.19
N ILE A 30 8.66 4.42 -1.51
CA ILE A 30 8.44 3.08 -2.09
C ILE A 30 6.95 2.91 -2.42
N PHE A 31 6.05 3.29 -1.51
CA PHE A 31 4.60 3.27 -1.74
C PHE A 31 4.20 4.13 -2.95
N THR A 32 4.79 5.32 -3.10
CA THR A 32 4.55 6.22 -4.24
C THR A 32 4.97 5.56 -5.55
N PHE A 33 6.09 4.85 -5.55
CA PHE A 33 6.50 4.04 -6.70
C PHE A 33 5.50 2.89 -6.98
N GLY A 34 4.96 2.26 -5.93
CA GLY A 34 3.82 1.35 -6.04
C GLY A 34 2.61 1.99 -6.72
N MET A 35 2.25 3.22 -6.34
CA MET A 35 1.11 3.93 -6.93
C MET A 35 1.34 4.31 -8.39
N LEU A 36 2.59 4.58 -8.82
CA LEU A 36 2.94 4.69 -10.24
C LEU A 36 2.69 3.37 -10.99
N LEU A 37 3.04 2.24 -10.39
CA LEU A 37 2.74 0.92 -10.97
C LEU A 37 1.22 0.71 -11.07
N LEU A 38 0.43 1.15 -10.09
CA LEU A 38 -1.04 1.08 -10.15
C LEU A 38 -1.63 1.89 -11.32
N VAL A 39 -1.03 3.04 -11.67
CA VAL A 39 -1.42 3.78 -12.87
C VAL A 39 -1.15 2.94 -14.12
N LEU A 40 0.01 2.28 -14.20
CA LEU A 40 0.35 1.39 -15.31
C LEU A 40 -0.57 0.15 -15.38
N VAL A 41 -0.98 -0.41 -14.25
CA VAL A 41 -1.98 -1.50 -14.23
C VAL A 41 -3.29 -1.04 -14.89
N GLY A 42 -3.70 0.21 -14.64
CA GLY A 42 -4.89 0.79 -15.28
C GLY A 42 -4.70 1.16 -16.75
N TRP A 43 -3.46 1.22 -17.23
CA TRP A 43 -3.13 1.53 -18.63
C TRP A 43 -3.08 0.27 -19.50
N PHE A 44 -2.53 -0.83 -18.99
CA PHE A 44 -2.43 -2.09 -19.72
C PHE A 44 -3.72 -2.90 -19.65
N GLU A 45 -4.11 -3.51 -20.78
CA GLU A 45 -5.29 -4.35 -20.90
C GLU A 45 -5.19 -5.60 -20.01
N SER A 46 -6.27 -5.91 -19.30
CA SER A 46 -6.33 -7.07 -18.40
C SER A 46 -6.14 -8.38 -19.16
N GLY A 47 -5.43 -9.34 -18.55
CA GLY A 47 -5.12 -10.63 -19.16
C GLY A 47 -3.90 -10.64 -20.08
N THR A 48 -3.22 -9.50 -20.26
CA THR A 48 -1.95 -9.41 -21.00
C THR A 48 -0.73 -9.57 -20.08
N ASP A 49 0.38 -10.08 -20.62
CA ASP A 49 1.64 -10.23 -19.87
C ASP A 49 2.14 -8.91 -19.23
N PRO A 50 2.06 -7.74 -19.91
CA PRO A 50 2.39 -6.47 -19.28
C PRO A 50 1.54 -6.17 -18.05
N HIS A 51 0.21 -6.35 -18.14
CA HIS A 51 -0.71 -6.12 -17.03
C HIS A 51 -0.38 -7.01 -15.83
N VAL A 52 -0.18 -8.31 -16.05
CA VAL A 52 0.17 -9.27 -14.97
C VAL A 52 1.48 -8.86 -14.29
N THR A 53 2.49 -8.48 -15.07
CA THR A 53 3.80 -8.08 -14.56
C THR A 53 3.70 -6.83 -13.69
N VAL A 54 3.03 -5.77 -14.17
CA VAL A 54 2.90 -4.53 -13.39
C VAL A 54 1.99 -4.69 -12.18
N SER A 55 0.98 -5.56 -12.23
CA SER A 55 0.12 -5.88 -11.08
C SER A 55 0.91 -6.56 -9.96
N LEU A 56 1.72 -7.57 -10.30
CA LEU A 56 2.57 -8.25 -9.33
C LEU A 56 3.57 -7.28 -8.68
N LEU A 57 4.23 -6.45 -9.49
CA LEU A 57 5.14 -5.42 -8.99
C LEU A 57 4.40 -4.40 -8.12
N PHE A 58 3.20 -3.95 -8.51
CA PHE A 58 2.38 -3.04 -7.72
C PHE A 58 2.13 -3.60 -6.31
N PHE A 59 1.62 -4.83 -6.19
CA PHE A 59 1.34 -5.42 -4.88
C PHE A 59 2.62 -5.65 -4.07
N ALA A 60 3.70 -6.11 -4.69
CA ALA A 60 4.97 -6.34 -4.01
C ALA A 60 5.58 -5.03 -3.48
N VAL A 61 5.76 -4.04 -4.36
CA VAL A 61 6.36 -2.74 -4.02
C VAL A 61 5.51 -2.00 -3.01
N THR A 62 4.19 -1.95 -3.19
CA THR A 62 3.29 -1.25 -2.26
C THR A 62 3.33 -1.91 -0.88
N THR A 63 3.28 -3.25 -0.81
CA THR A 63 3.43 -3.99 0.45
C THR A 63 4.75 -3.65 1.14
N VAL A 64 5.87 -3.64 0.42
CA VAL A 64 7.18 -3.26 0.98
C VAL A 64 7.15 -1.83 1.51
N GLY A 65 6.59 -0.88 0.76
CA GLY A 65 6.48 0.51 1.21
C GLY A 65 5.69 0.66 2.51
N VAL A 66 4.54 0.01 2.60
CA VAL A 66 3.69 0.02 3.81
C VAL A 66 4.38 -0.71 4.98
N LEU A 67 5.10 -1.82 4.73
CA LEU A 67 5.90 -2.50 5.76
C LEU A 67 6.99 -1.60 6.32
N VAL A 68 7.72 -0.88 5.46
CA VAL A 68 8.77 0.05 5.88
C VAL A 68 8.20 1.19 6.73
N VAL A 69 7.01 1.72 6.39
CA VAL A 69 6.29 2.68 7.26
C VAL A 69 5.97 2.03 8.61
N GLY A 70 5.37 0.83 8.61
CA GLY A 70 5.00 0.13 9.83
C GLY A 70 6.17 -0.13 10.76
N ILE A 71 7.31 -0.57 10.23
CA ILE A 71 8.56 -0.78 10.98
C ILE A 71 9.07 0.56 11.54
N GLY A 72 9.24 1.58 10.70
CA GLY A 72 9.79 2.87 11.11
C GLY A 72 8.96 3.58 12.18
N GLU A 73 7.63 3.48 12.11
CA GLU A 73 6.73 4.03 13.13
C GLU A 73 6.78 3.22 14.42
N THR A 74 6.86 1.88 14.32
CA THR A 74 6.99 1.02 15.52
C THR A 74 8.29 1.30 16.26
N GLU A 75 9.41 1.49 15.55
CA GLU A 75 10.71 1.85 16.14
C GLU A 75 10.69 3.23 16.82
N GLN A 76 9.84 4.15 16.36
CA GLN A 76 9.60 5.44 17.00
C GLN A 76 8.64 5.37 18.19
N GLY A 77 8.12 4.18 18.52
CA GLY A 77 7.15 3.99 19.61
C GLY A 77 5.71 4.32 19.24
N GLU A 78 5.42 4.56 17.96
CA GLU A 78 4.07 4.87 17.48
C GLU A 78 3.24 3.59 17.36
N LYS A 79 2.18 3.48 18.17
CA LYS A 79 1.28 2.29 18.20
C LYS A 79 0.68 1.97 16.83
N LEU A 80 0.46 2.98 15.99
CA LEU A 80 -0.08 2.80 14.64
C LEU A 80 0.87 2.03 13.73
N GLY A 81 2.18 2.15 13.90
CA GLY A 81 3.15 1.35 13.16
C GLY A 81 2.89 -0.15 13.34
N PHE A 82 2.73 -0.58 14.59
CA PHE A 82 2.47 -1.98 14.92
C PHE A 82 1.11 -2.47 14.39
N ILE A 83 0.07 -1.64 14.49
CA ILE A 83 -1.26 -1.95 13.94
C ILE A 83 -1.18 -2.18 12.42
N ILE A 84 -0.43 -1.34 11.70
CA ILE A 84 -0.24 -1.50 10.25
C ILE A 84 0.48 -2.81 9.91
N LEU A 85 1.49 -3.20 10.68
CA LEU A 85 2.18 -4.48 10.48
C LEU A 85 1.24 -5.67 10.65
N ILE A 86 0.36 -5.64 11.67
CA ILE A 86 -0.67 -6.68 11.85
C ILE A 86 -1.63 -6.72 10.67
N ILE A 87 -2.11 -5.56 10.21
CA ILE A 87 -3.06 -5.48 9.09
C ILE A 87 -2.44 -6.06 7.81
N ILE A 88 -1.16 -5.76 7.53
CA ILE A 88 -0.45 -6.34 6.38
C ILE A 88 -0.33 -7.86 6.53
N LEU A 89 0.05 -8.35 7.72
CA LEU A 89 0.19 -9.78 7.96
C LEU A 89 -1.13 -10.52 7.74
N LEU A 90 -2.22 -10.01 8.33
CA LEU A 90 -3.56 -10.57 8.15
C LEU A 90 -3.99 -10.51 6.68
N GLY A 91 -3.76 -9.38 6.03
CA GLY A 91 -4.04 -9.18 4.61
C GLY A 91 -3.30 -10.17 3.71
N ALA A 92 -2.00 -10.36 3.94
CA ALA A 92 -1.17 -11.30 3.18
C ALA A 92 -1.62 -12.75 3.37
N VAL A 93 -1.93 -13.14 4.62
CA VAL A 93 -2.47 -14.47 4.92
C VAL A 93 -3.82 -14.67 4.24
N SER A 94 -4.74 -13.70 4.34
CA SER A 94 -6.04 -13.77 3.69
C SER A 94 -5.94 -13.83 2.17
N ALA A 95 -5.06 -13.03 1.56
CA ALA A 95 -4.83 -13.05 0.11
C ALA A 95 -4.24 -14.39 -0.34
N PHE A 96 -3.30 -14.95 0.42
CA PHE A 96 -2.75 -16.28 0.15
C PHE A 96 -3.82 -17.37 0.22
N LEU A 97 -4.64 -17.38 1.27
CA LEU A 97 -5.73 -18.35 1.42
C LEU A 97 -6.76 -18.21 0.28
N ALA A 98 -7.12 -16.98 -0.07
CA ALA A 98 -8.02 -16.71 -1.20
C ALA A 98 -7.45 -17.20 -2.54
N SER A 99 -6.13 -17.08 -2.75
CA SER A 99 -5.48 -17.57 -3.98
C SER A 99 -5.52 -19.09 -4.14
N ARG A 100 -5.74 -19.81 -3.03
CA ARG A 100 -5.89 -21.28 -3.02
C ARG A 100 -7.35 -21.71 -3.13
N ALA A 101 -8.28 -20.91 -2.60
CA ALA A 101 -9.70 -21.25 -2.54
C ALA A 101 -10.52 -20.75 -3.74
N CYS A 102 -10.08 -19.66 -4.38
CA CYS A 102 -10.80 -19.02 -5.46
C CYS A 102 -10.05 -19.18 -6.79
N SER A 103 -10.79 -19.29 -7.89
CA SER A 103 -10.20 -19.24 -9.23
C SER A 103 -9.94 -17.78 -9.63
N GLY A 104 -8.77 -17.53 -10.21
CA GLY A 104 -8.35 -16.20 -10.64
C GLY A 104 -7.75 -15.32 -9.53
N ALA A 105 -7.21 -14.18 -9.92
CA ALA A 105 -6.47 -13.27 -9.04
C ALA A 105 -7.34 -12.19 -8.36
N ALA A 106 -8.57 -11.96 -8.85
CA ALA A 106 -9.37 -10.81 -8.46
C ALA A 106 -9.64 -10.73 -6.94
N ILE A 107 -9.93 -11.87 -6.29
CA ILE A 107 -10.21 -11.89 -4.84
C ILE A 107 -8.95 -11.59 -4.01
N PRO A 108 -7.81 -12.28 -4.21
CA PRO A 108 -6.54 -11.89 -3.60
C PRO A 108 -6.16 -10.42 -3.83
N GLU A 109 -6.39 -9.90 -5.03
CA GLU A 109 -6.09 -8.51 -5.38
C GLU A 109 -6.98 -7.51 -4.63
N ILE A 110 -8.28 -7.79 -4.49
CA ILE A 110 -9.20 -6.97 -3.69
C ILE A 110 -8.77 -6.95 -2.23
N ILE A 111 -8.35 -8.09 -1.66
CA ILE A 111 -7.86 -8.15 -0.28
C ILE A 111 -6.65 -7.23 -0.11
N GLY A 112 -5.68 -7.29 -1.03
CA GLY A 112 -4.52 -6.39 -1.02
C GLY A 112 -4.92 -4.91 -1.16
N ALA A 113 -5.86 -4.60 -2.06
CA ALA A 113 -6.35 -3.25 -2.25
C ALA A 113 -7.05 -2.69 -0.99
N VAL A 114 -7.81 -3.52 -0.28
CA VAL A 114 -8.45 -3.15 1.00
C VAL A 114 -7.40 -2.84 2.06
N VAL A 115 -6.34 -3.65 2.18
CA VAL A 115 -5.23 -3.41 3.11
C VAL A 115 -4.58 -2.06 2.85
N PHE A 116 -4.27 -1.74 1.59
CA PHE A 116 -3.69 -0.45 1.23
C PHE A 116 -4.66 0.71 1.45
N GLY A 117 -5.95 0.49 1.22
CA GLY A 117 -7.00 1.46 1.52
C GLY A 117 -7.11 1.76 3.02
N ILE A 118 -7.06 0.75 3.88
CA ILE A 118 -7.05 0.92 5.34
C ILE A 118 -5.82 1.73 5.78
N PHE A 119 -4.63 1.40 5.24
CA PHE A 119 -3.41 2.18 5.48
C PHE A 119 -3.60 3.66 5.10
N ALA A 120 -4.11 3.93 3.90
CA ALA A 120 -4.32 5.29 3.42
C ALA A 120 -5.32 6.06 4.29
N LEU A 121 -6.43 5.43 4.69
CA LEU A 121 -7.45 6.04 5.55
C LEU A 121 -6.92 6.35 6.95
N ILE A 122 -6.20 5.41 7.58
CA ILE A 122 -5.64 5.59 8.93
C ILE A 122 -4.71 6.81 8.96
N TYR A 123 -3.77 6.89 8.01
CA TYR A 123 -2.82 8.00 8.00
C TYR A 123 -3.44 9.31 7.52
N SER A 124 -4.40 9.28 6.59
CA SER A 124 -5.15 10.48 6.21
C SER A 124 -5.90 11.06 7.41
N TYR A 125 -6.56 10.20 8.19
CA TYR A 125 -7.24 10.60 9.42
C TYR A 125 -6.26 11.14 10.46
N LYS A 126 -5.12 10.46 10.66
CA LYS A 126 -4.07 10.91 11.59
C LYS A 126 -3.58 12.33 11.23
N ILE A 127 -3.24 12.57 9.97
CA ILE A 127 -2.79 13.87 9.47
C ILE A 127 -3.87 14.94 9.71
N TRP A 128 -5.12 14.66 9.32
CA TRP A 128 -6.23 15.59 9.48
C TRP A 128 -6.45 15.96 10.96
N SER A 129 -6.45 14.97 11.86
CA SER A 129 -6.64 15.19 13.30
C SER A 129 -5.51 15.96 13.99
N THR A 130 -4.33 16.05 13.36
CA THR A 130 -3.18 16.83 13.89
C THR A 130 -3.10 18.25 13.34
N ALA A 131 -3.93 18.59 12.35
CA ALA A 131 -3.97 19.92 11.73
C ALA A 131 -4.96 20.88 12.41
N GLU A 132 -5.85 20.34 13.26
CA GLU A 132 -6.76 21.08 14.16
C GLU A 132 -6.11 21.28 15.53
#